data_AF-A0A5C6EAB1-F1
#
_entry.id   AF-A0A5C6EAB1-F1
#
_cell.length_a   1.000
_cell.length_b   1.000
_cell.length_c   1.000
_cell.angle_alpha   90.00
_cell.angle_beta   90.00
_cell.angle_gamma   90.00
#
_symmetry.space_group_name_H-M   'P 1'
#
loop_
_entity.id
_entity.type
_entity.pdbx_description
1 polymer ?
#
loop_
_entity_poly.entity_id
_entity_poly.type
_entity_poly.pdbx_seq_one_letter_code
_entity_poly.pdbx_strand_id
1 'polypeptide(L)'
;MKNAFIESQWQELCERLAVVANHLGGSEDEVFNFRHQEPPGRYTEYLDCVRAAAQLANKWRDSQTLRQHNEELIDEAGRESFPASDPPTFSHSHA
;
A
#
# COMPACT_ATOMS: atom_id res chain seq x y z
N MET A 1 -13.23 35.63 -9.62
CA MET A 1 -13.94 34.65 -10.47
C MET A 1 -13.48 33.28 -10.02
N LYS A 2 -14.38 32.43 -9.52
CA LYS A 2 -14.04 31.04 -9.20
C LYS A 2 -13.76 30.32 -10.52
N ASN A 3 -12.64 29.60 -10.60
CA ASN A 3 -12.29 28.85 -11.81
C ASN A 3 -13.09 27.54 -11.81
N ALA A 4 -14.21 27.52 -12.54
CA ALA A 4 -15.05 26.32 -12.67
C ALA A 4 -14.26 25.09 -13.15
N PHE A 5 -13.21 25.31 -13.95
CA PHE A 5 -12.27 24.25 -14.36
C PHE A 5 -11.49 23.67 -13.17
N ILE A 6 -10.99 24.49 -12.26
CA ILE A 6 -10.22 23.99 -11.11
C ILE A 6 -11.12 23.22 -10.15
N GLU A 7 -12.35 23.67 -9.96
CA GLU A 7 -13.34 22.97 -9.14
C GLU A 7 -13.66 21.57 -9.71
N SER A 8 -13.87 21.45 -11.03
CA SER A 8 -14.13 20.14 -11.65
C SER A 8 -12.91 19.21 -11.59
N GLN A 9 -11.72 19.76 -11.81
CA GLN A 9 -10.47 18.99 -11.72
C GLN A 9 -10.17 18.54 -10.28
N TRP A 10 -10.49 19.36 -9.28
CA TRP A 10 -10.38 18.98 -7.88
C TRP A 10 -11.31 17.82 -7.52
N GLN A 11 -12.57 17.87 -7.97
CA GLN A 11 -13.52 16.77 -7.78
C GLN A 11 -13.03 15.47 -8.43
N GLU A 12 -12.60 15.54 -9.69
CA GLU A 12 -12.08 14.40 -10.42
C GLU A 12 -10.84 13.80 -9.74
N LEU A 13 -9.93 14.64 -9.23
CA LEU A 13 -8.76 14.19 -8.48
C LEU A 13 -9.16 13.41 -7.22
N CYS A 14 -10.12 13.93 -6.45
CA CYS A 14 -10.61 13.26 -5.24
C CYS A 14 -11.26 11.91 -5.55
N GLU A 15 -12.06 11.83 -6.61
CA GLU A 15 -12.69 10.58 -7.06
C GLU A 15 -11.65 9.55 -7.49
N ARG A 16 -10.67 9.96 -8.31
CA ARG A 16 -9.59 9.08 -8.76
C ARG A 16 -8.76 8.59 -7.57
N LEU A 17 -8.46 9.46 -6.61
CA LEU A 17 -7.70 9.08 -5.41
C LEU A 17 -8.45 8.03 -4.58
N ALA A 18 -9.77 8.16 -4.44
CA ALA A 18 -10.59 7.15 -3.74
C ALA A 18 -10.56 5.79 -4.44
N VAL A 19 -10.64 5.77 -5.78
CA VAL A 19 -10.52 4.51 -6.55
C VAL A 19 -9.14 3.88 -6.36
N VAL A 20 -8.08 4.67 -6.39
CA VAL A 20 -6.70 4.20 -6.18
C VAL A 20 -6.52 3.66 -4.77
N ALA A 21 -7.06 4.33 -3.76
CA ALA A 21 -7.03 3.85 -2.38
C ALA A 21 -7.71 2.48 -2.26
N ASN A 22 -8.90 2.32 -2.83
CA ASN A 22 -9.62 1.04 -2.82
C ASN A 22 -8.82 -0.08 -3.52
N HIS A 23 -8.12 0.22 -4.61
CA HIS A 23 -7.32 -0.77 -5.34
C HIS A 23 -6.03 -1.18 -4.59
N LEU A 24 -5.36 -0.22 -3.95
CA LEU A 24 -4.07 -0.45 -3.28
C LEU A 24 -4.22 -0.80 -1.78
N GLY A 25 -5.44 -0.80 -1.24
CA GLY A 25 -5.68 -0.98 0.19
C GLY A 25 -5.24 0.23 1.04
N GLY A 26 -5.37 1.44 0.47
CA GLY A 26 -5.13 2.71 1.14
C GLY A 26 -6.17 3.01 2.22
N SER A 27 -5.86 3.93 3.14
CA SER A 27 -6.75 4.30 4.24
C SER A 27 -7.90 5.19 3.75
N GLU A 28 -9.13 4.80 4.09
CA GLU A 28 -10.32 5.64 3.84
C GLU A 28 -10.25 6.98 4.58
N ASP A 29 -9.66 7.01 5.77
CA ASP A 29 -9.44 8.24 6.55
C ASP A 29 -8.49 9.20 5.83
N GLU A 30 -7.42 8.68 5.22
CA GLU A 30 -6.47 9.51 4.46
C GLU A 30 -7.15 10.13 3.23
N VAL A 31 -8.00 9.37 2.51
CA VAL A 31 -8.81 9.88 1.39
C VAL A 31 -9.82 10.92 1.87
N PHE A 32 -10.53 10.63 2.97
CA PHE A 32 -11.52 11.53 3.56
C PHE A 32 -10.88 12.86 3.95
N ASN A 33 -9.75 12.82 4.65
CA ASN A 33 -9.00 14.00 5.05
C ASN A 33 -8.50 14.79 3.83
N PHE A 34 -8.05 14.12 2.78
CA PHE A 34 -7.64 14.78 1.53
C PHE A 34 -8.81 15.51 0.86
N ARG A 35 -9.97 14.87 0.76
CA ARG A 35 -11.17 15.44 0.13
C ARG A 35 -11.74 16.65 0.89
N HIS A 36 -11.56 16.70 2.22
CA HIS A 36 -12.03 17.80 3.07
C HIS A 36 -11.09 19.00 3.11
N GLN A 37 -9.95 18.94 2.41
CA GLN A 37 -9.09 20.11 2.25
C GLN A 37 -9.81 21.22 1.47
N GLU A 38 -9.40 22.46 1.71
CA GLU A 38 -9.95 23.60 0.99
C GLU A 38 -9.65 23.44 -0.52
N PRO A 39 -10.67 23.55 -1.40
CA PRO A 39 -10.47 23.44 -2.83
C PRO A 39 -9.48 24.51 -3.32
N PRO A 40 -8.51 24.16 -4.19
CA PRO A 40 -7.54 25.11 -4.69
C PRO A 40 -8.21 26.24 -5.49
N GLY A 41 -7.81 27.48 -5.23
CA GLY A 41 -8.34 28.65 -5.95
C GLY A 41 -7.58 28.93 -7.24
N ARG A 42 -6.35 28.43 -7.34
CA ARG A 42 -5.43 28.66 -8.47
C ARG A 42 -4.90 27.34 -9.02
N TYR A 43 -4.47 27.37 -10.28
CA TYR A 43 -3.89 26.20 -10.94
C TYR A 43 -2.60 25.71 -10.27
N THR A 44 -1.74 26.60 -9.78
CA THR A 44 -0.51 26.22 -9.08
C THR A 44 -0.80 25.45 -7.79
N GLU A 45 -1.78 25.92 -7.01
CA GLU A 45 -2.25 25.24 -5.79
C GLU A 45 -2.83 23.86 -6.13
N TYR A 46 -3.59 23.75 -7.22
CA TYR A 46 -4.08 22.47 -7.72
C TYR A 46 -2.95 21.50 -8.06
N LEU A 47 -1.86 21.96 -8.71
CA LEU A 47 -0.71 21.11 -9.00
C LEU A 47 -0.02 20.60 -7.72
N ASP A 48 0.03 21.42 -6.68
CA ASP A 48 0.56 20.99 -5.37
C ASP A 48 -0.35 19.92 -4.74
N CYS A 49 -1.66 20.06 -4.84
CA CYS A 49 -2.62 19.03 -4.42
C CYS A 49 -2.45 17.73 -5.23
N VAL A 50 -2.27 17.80 -6.55
CA VAL A 50 -2.00 16.61 -7.40
C VAL A 50 -0.72 15.91 -6.95
N ARG A 51 0.34 16.67 -6.64
CA ARG A 51 1.59 16.11 -6.09
C ARG A 51 1.34 15.37 -4.77
N ALA A 52 0.59 15.97 -3.86
CA ALA A 52 0.26 15.36 -2.58
C ALA A 52 -0.56 14.06 -2.75
N ALA A 53 -1.56 14.07 -3.65
CA ALA A 53 -2.32 12.87 -4.01
C ALA A 53 -1.42 11.75 -4.56
N ALA A 54 -0.49 12.09 -5.45
CA ALA A 54 0.46 11.12 -6.01
C ALA A 54 1.42 10.55 -4.96
N GLN A 55 1.88 11.37 -4.01
CA GLN A 55 2.70 10.91 -2.88
C GLN A 55 1.93 9.90 -2.01
N LEU A 56 0.65 10.17 -1.75
CA LEU A 56 -0.20 9.28 -0.99
C LEU A 56 -0.43 7.94 -1.71
N ALA A 57 -0.69 7.98 -3.02
CA ALA A 57 -0.81 6.79 -3.84
C ALA A 57 0.47 5.94 -3.86
N ASN A 58 1.64 6.58 -3.98
CA ASN A 58 2.93 5.89 -3.90
C ASN A 58 3.13 5.22 -2.53
N LYS A 59 2.81 5.91 -1.43
CA LYS A 59 2.87 5.33 -0.08
C LYS A 59 2.02 4.06 0.04
N TRP A 60 0.80 4.07 -0.49
CA TRP A 60 -0.07 2.88 -0.48
C TRP A 60 0.51 1.75 -1.32
N ARG A 61 0.99 2.05 -2.54
CA ARG A 61 1.64 1.06 -3.40
C ARG A 61 2.83 0.41 -2.69
N ASP A 62 3.73 1.22 -2.13
CA ASP A 62 4.93 0.70 -1.48
C ASP A 62 4.57 -0.15 -0.24
N SER A 63 3.53 0.25 0.50
CA SER A 63 2.98 -0.56 1.61
C SER A 63 2.39 -1.90 1.13
N GLN A 64 1.69 -1.91 0.00
CA GLN A 64 1.15 -3.12 -0.61
C GLN A 64 2.28 -4.06 -1.06
N THR A 65 3.31 -3.54 -1.72
CA THR A 65 4.49 -4.32 -2.15
C THR A 65 5.21 -4.94 -0.95
N LEU A 66 5.40 -4.18 0.14
CA LEU A 66 5.99 -4.71 1.37
C LEU A 66 5.17 -5.84 1.99
N ARG A 67 3.82 -5.73 1.97
CA ARG A 67 2.94 -6.82 2.44
C ARG A 67 3.11 -8.09 1.61
N GLN A 68 3.08 -7.95 0.28
CA GLN A 68 3.26 -9.08 -0.64
C GLN A 68 4.61 -9.77 -0.44
N HIS A 69 5.69 -9.00 -0.32
CA HIS A 69 7.02 -9.54 -0.05
C HIS A 69 7.10 -10.30 1.28
N ASN A 70 6.46 -9.79 2.34
CA ASN A 70 6.43 -10.51 3.63
C ASN A 70 5.61 -11.81 3.56
N GLU A 71 4.50 -11.83 2.82
CA GLU A 71 3.72 -13.04 2.59
C GLU A 71 4.52 -14.10 1.83
N GLU A 72 5.32 -13.71 0.85
CA GLU A 72 6.21 -14.60 0.10
C GLU A 72 7.30 -15.23 0.99
N LEU A 73 7.94 -14.44 1.85
CA LEU A 73 8.94 -14.95 2.81
C LEU A 73 8.35 -15.98 3.79
N ILE A 74 7.09 -15.83 4.19
CA ILE A 74 6.40 -16.79 5.08
C ILE A 74 6.19 -18.13 4.38
N ASP A 75 5.85 -18.14 3.08
CA ASP A 75 5.64 -19.37 2.31
C ASP A 75 6.94 -20.17 2.11
N GLU A 76 8.07 -19.49 1.89
CA GLU A 76 9.37 -20.15 1.71
C GLU A 76 9.84 -20.88 2.98
N ALA A 77 9.64 -20.30 4.17
CA ALA A 77 10.02 -20.91 5.44
C ALA A 77 9.28 -22.23 5.73
N GLY A 78 8.07 -22.42 5.18
CA GLY A 78 7.31 -23.67 5.28
C GLY A 78 7.79 -24.77 4.33
N ARG A 79 8.55 -24.42 3.28
CA ARG A 79 9.03 -25.35 2.25
C ARG A 79 10.39 -25.96 2.58
N GLU A 80 11.14 -25.35 3.51
CA GLU A 80 12.35 -25.93 4.10
C GLU A 80 11.99 -27.02 5.11
N SER A 81 11.50 -28.16 4.62
CA SER A 81 11.44 -29.38 5.42
C SER A 81 12.87 -29.87 5.64
N PHE A 82 13.48 -29.47 6.75
CA PHE A 82 14.69 -30.13 7.26
C PHE A 82 14.36 -31.63 7.34
N PRO A 83 15.17 -32.52 6.74
CA PRO A 83 14.96 -33.94 6.94
C PRO A 83 15.03 -34.16 8.45
N ALA A 84 13.90 -34.58 9.04
CA ALA A 84 13.87 -35.05 10.41
C ALA A 84 14.90 -36.17 10.47
N SER A 85 16.10 -35.86 10.96
CA SER A 85 17.17 -36.83 11.07
C SER A 85 16.66 -37.87 12.06
N ASP A 86 16.37 -39.08 11.57
CA ASP A 86 15.98 -40.19 12.42
C ASP A 86 16.96 -40.26 13.60
N PRO A 87 16.46 -40.34 14.84
CA PRO A 87 17.33 -40.36 16.02
C PRO A 87 18.30 -41.54 15.89
N PRO A 88 19.58 -41.37 16.28
CA PRO A 88 20.56 -42.43 16.13
C PRO A 88 20.15 -43.67 16.93
N THR A 89 20.03 -44.82 16.26
CA THR A 89 19.77 -46.10 16.90
C THR A 89 20.99 -46.54 17.70
N PHE A 90 20.95 -46.40 19.03
CA PHE A 90 21.97 -46.96 19.92
C PHE A 90 21.86 -48.49 19.98
N SER A 91 22.57 -49.20 19.11
CA SER A 91 22.78 -50.65 19.26
C SER A 91 23.88 -50.90 20.30
N HIS A 92 23.49 -51.23 21.54
CA HIS A 92 24.44 -51.74 22.54
C HIS A 92 24.84 -53.17 22.17
N SER A 93 25.94 -53.34 21.42
CA SER A 93 26.65 -54.61 21.35
C SER A 93 27.44 -54.79 22.65
N HIS A 94 26.86 -55.52 23.60
CA HIS A 94 27.54 -55.96 24.81
C HIS A 94 28.55 -57.07 24.42
N ALA A 95 29.82 -56.86 24.79
CA ALA A 95 30.87 -57.88 24.73
C ALA A 95 30.85 -58.76 25.98
#